data_AF-A0A397BHA2-F1
#
_entry.id   AF-A0A397BHA2-F1
#
_cell.length_a   1.000
_cell.length_b   1.000
_cell.length_c   1.000
_cell.angle_alpha   90.00
_cell.angle_beta   90.00
_cell.angle_gamma   90.00
#
_symmetry.space_group_name_H-M   'P 1'
#
loop_
_entity.id
_entity.type
_entity.pdbx_description
1 polymer ?
#
loop_
_entity_poly.entity_id
_entity_poly.type
_entity_poly.pdbx_seq_one_letter_code
_entity_poly.pdbx_strand_id
1 'polypeptide(L)'
;MGPTVILPQLSSTIITEATMGLLLQLMAQTFEPTIGSNFARSAFTHKGEPFDQSFSAQDETNIPPASSLMVTNETFVFAPLEWMKEDLNGLLPLFGRDADFRNLVMKTFEVIFRPENVLSVTYNPIFGKLWRLCCRQRLDPRLDDLTAKLSQCVPTLTGGAKVQVSQWLEESYNDSQRIRDAVANAAPLGPCFTLDIGHLSMSKASIRSLARAPQPGVLEGVQNILARLQYHQFPPAYSDKEDDDLTHLPLSLSNEDLFSFLPHLMFPGTTLSQRGAALVALVCCLSNHIHLYDRAAEYLTLIQGTWLPFDYAVEFPEIFSAEFIQLLYRGQAYLTPFEQQVYRQLFVVHRLLLAATKDVDVVVGYTPQKDSLWPDRKARCHTCGYDTSLSLMVSPTLCAMCVTYGDDAPTLQANTVVSGNESHIVECHDCHGIYAVLQVARLGTAAKCWFCRTNNVPLQPPPKTSCSGCLNQFIDPAGLYRADGSPSNGWLCPVCTDAPVRATTMMSVPFNALMQANPHVAVAHGWTTDKVKSAFVEMVFHTPYDSMFKLFTQKQAVLLATSPTNDPSTVLHMAMHFQGKAILQSSAICKSLKAIVLTDALRDVCNMCFEEFSL
;
A
#
# COMPACT_ATOMS: atom_id res chain seq x y z
N MET A 1 29.36 -11.07 60.20
CA MET A 1 28.80 -10.68 58.88
C MET A 1 27.41 -11.29 58.70
N GLY A 2 26.45 -10.65 58.03
CA GLY A 2 25.20 -11.33 57.67
C GLY A 2 25.44 -12.42 56.60
N PRO A 3 24.38 -13.04 56.04
CA PRO A 3 24.53 -13.82 54.81
C PRO A 3 25.20 -12.95 53.74
N THR A 4 26.39 -13.36 53.28
CA THR A 4 27.20 -12.59 52.33
C THR A 4 27.05 -13.20 50.95
N VAL A 5 26.96 -12.37 49.90
CA VAL A 5 27.02 -12.84 48.51
C VAL A 5 28.36 -12.44 47.96
N ILE A 6 29.20 -13.43 47.62
CA ILE A 6 30.49 -13.17 46.98
C ILE A 6 30.26 -13.04 45.49
N LEU A 7 30.57 -11.86 44.94
CA LEU A 7 30.49 -11.63 43.50
C LEU A 7 31.75 -12.18 42.80
N PRO A 8 31.62 -12.98 41.73
CA PRO A 8 32.76 -13.56 41.05
C PRO A 8 33.64 -12.52 40.36
N GLN A 9 33.07 -11.37 39.97
CA GLN A 9 33.78 -10.23 39.41
C GLN A 9 33.03 -8.93 39.70
N LEU A 10 33.77 -7.84 39.87
CA LEU A 10 33.23 -6.48 40.07
C LEU A 10 32.91 -5.82 38.72
N SER A 11 31.89 -6.32 38.03
CA SER A 11 31.34 -5.68 36.84
C SER A 11 29.94 -5.12 37.12
N SER A 12 29.55 -4.03 36.43
CA SER A 12 28.22 -3.43 36.57
C SER A 12 27.10 -4.45 36.33
N THR A 13 27.29 -5.33 35.34
CA THR A 13 26.34 -6.40 34.98
C THR A 13 26.13 -7.37 36.13
N ILE A 14 27.21 -7.91 36.71
CA ILE A 14 27.14 -8.90 37.79
C ILE A 14 26.54 -8.29 39.06
N ILE A 15 26.91 -7.05 39.37
CA ILE A 15 26.33 -6.32 40.51
C ILE A 15 24.84 -6.11 40.30
N THR A 16 24.42 -5.69 39.10
CA THR A 16 23.01 -5.45 38.77
C THR A 16 22.19 -6.73 38.82
N GLU A 17 22.70 -7.81 38.23
CA GLU A 17 22.07 -9.13 38.22
C GLU A 17 21.86 -9.68 39.64
N ALA A 18 22.89 -9.64 40.49
CA ALA A 18 22.79 -10.07 41.88
C ALA A 18 21.83 -9.19 42.69
N THR A 19 21.87 -7.87 42.50
CA THR A 19 21.01 -6.92 43.22
C THR A 19 19.55 -7.08 42.83
N MET A 20 19.25 -7.20 41.53
CA MET A 20 17.89 -7.43 41.04
C MET A 20 17.36 -8.79 41.48
N GLY A 21 18.19 -9.84 41.40
CA GLY A 21 17.80 -11.18 41.88
C GLY A 21 17.45 -11.19 43.36
N LEU A 22 18.25 -10.51 44.20
CA LEU A 22 17.94 -10.34 45.62
C LEU A 22 16.61 -9.59 45.80
N LEU A 23 16.43 -8.44 45.17
CA LEU A 23 15.21 -7.63 45.32
C LEU A 23 13.96 -8.41 44.91
N LEU A 24 13.99 -9.10 43.76
CA LEU A 24 12.86 -9.90 43.30
C LEU A 24 12.48 -10.99 44.31
N GLN A 25 13.46 -11.72 44.85
CA GLN A 25 13.20 -12.75 45.86
C GLN A 25 12.62 -12.15 47.15
N LEU A 26 13.14 -11.00 47.61
CA LEU A 26 12.61 -10.30 48.78
C LEU A 26 11.16 -9.82 48.55
N MET A 27 10.81 -9.46 47.32
CA MET A 27 9.47 -9.04 46.90
C MET A 27 8.48 -10.19 46.62
N ALA A 28 8.88 -11.45 46.87
CA ALA A 28 8.12 -12.65 46.49
C ALA A 28 7.88 -12.81 44.97
N GLN A 29 8.80 -12.31 44.15
CA GLN A 29 8.78 -12.42 42.70
C GLN A 29 9.69 -13.55 42.21
N THR A 30 9.35 -14.15 41.08
CA THR A 30 10.13 -15.23 40.47
C THR A 30 11.44 -14.70 39.92
N PHE A 31 12.55 -15.34 40.28
CA PHE A 31 13.88 -15.10 39.71
C PHE A 31 14.39 -16.43 39.15
N GLU A 32 14.82 -16.44 37.89
CA GLU A 32 15.17 -17.70 37.20
C GLU A 32 16.36 -18.41 37.88
N PRO A 33 16.25 -19.72 38.16
CA PRO A 33 17.32 -20.51 38.80
C PRO A 33 18.62 -20.57 37.99
N THR A 34 18.52 -20.48 36.66
CA THR A 34 19.67 -20.47 35.72
C THR A 34 20.57 -19.26 35.98
N ILE A 35 19.97 -18.09 36.24
CA ILE A 35 20.66 -16.84 36.58
C ILE A 35 21.20 -16.91 38.02
N GLY A 36 20.40 -17.46 38.96
CA GLY A 36 20.81 -17.65 40.36
C GLY A 36 21.99 -18.62 40.57
N SER A 37 22.30 -19.49 39.61
CA SER A 37 23.41 -20.45 39.71
C SER A 37 24.80 -19.79 39.68
N ASN A 38 24.90 -18.55 39.20
CA ASN A 38 26.15 -17.78 39.17
C ASN A 38 26.54 -17.21 40.54
N PHE A 39 25.61 -17.23 41.50
CA PHE A 39 25.77 -16.64 42.82
C PHE A 39 25.58 -17.69 43.90
N ALA A 40 26.23 -17.46 45.03
CA ALA A 40 26.04 -18.27 46.21
C ALA A 40 25.92 -17.38 47.44
N ARG A 41 25.11 -17.84 48.39
CA ARG A 41 25.11 -17.29 49.74
C ARG A 41 26.26 -17.94 50.49
N SER A 42 27.28 -17.16 50.81
CA SER A 42 28.45 -17.62 51.53
C SER A 42 28.27 -17.38 53.03
N ALA A 43 28.30 -18.47 53.79
CA ALA A 43 28.47 -18.45 55.24
C ALA A 43 29.93 -18.70 55.57
N PHE A 44 30.45 -17.91 56.52
CA PHE A 44 31.82 -18.04 57.01
C PHE A 44 31.78 -18.72 58.37
N THR A 45 32.60 -19.73 58.57
CA THR A 45 32.73 -20.42 59.85
C THR A 45 34.18 -20.40 60.33
N HIS A 46 34.37 -20.25 61.63
CA HIS A 46 35.68 -20.37 62.27
C HIS A 46 35.59 -21.43 63.37
N LYS A 47 36.37 -22.50 63.26
CA LYS A 47 36.37 -23.64 64.21
C LYS A 47 34.98 -24.25 64.46
N GLY A 48 34.11 -24.22 63.46
CA GLY A 48 32.74 -24.76 63.55
C GLY A 48 31.68 -23.80 64.06
N GLU A 49 32.06 -22.59 64.50
CA GLU A 49 31.10 -21.53 64.86
C GLU A 49 30.89 -20.54 63.70
N PRO A 50 29.65 -20.03 63.52
CA PRO A 50 29.35 -19.05 62.48
C PRO A 50 30.05 -17.73 62.76
N PHE A 51 30.81 -17.25 61.78
CA PHE A 51 31.48 -15.95 61.81
C PHE A 51 30.52 -14.85 61.30
N ASP A 52 29.39 -14.70 61.99
CA ASP A 52 28.28 -13.85 61.59
C ASP A 52 28.10 -12.60 62.49
N GLN A 53 26.90 -12.04 62.63
CA GLN A 53 26.64 -10.91 63.54
C GLN A 53 26.58 -11.32 65.02
N SER A 54 26.49 -12.63 65.31
CA SER A 54 26.52 -13.20 66.66
C SER A 54 27.95 -13.43 67.17
N PHE A 55 28.95 -13.37 66.29
CA PHE A 55 30.35 -13.51 66.68
C PHE A 55 30.82 -12.29 67.49
N SER A 56 31.29 -12.55 68.71
CA SER A 56 31.81 -11.53 69.62
C SER A 56 33.25 -11.88 70.02
N ALA A 57 34.22 -11.06 69.58
CA ALA A 57 35.60 -11.15 70.06
C ALA A 57 35.78 -10.25 71.29
N GLN A 58 36.47 -10.75 72.32
CA GLN A 58 36.77 -9.96 73.53
C GLN A 58 37.87 -8.90 73.29
N ASP A 59 38.68 -9.06 72.23
CA ASP A 59 39.82 -8.21 71.89
C ASP A 59 40.06 -8.27 70.37
N GLU A 60 40.58 -7.21 69.74
CA GLU A 60 40.88 -7.15 68.30
C GLU A 60 41.89 -8.23 67.88
N THR A 61 42.79 -8.63 68.79
CA THR A 61 43.75 -9.72 68.56
C THR A 61 43.10 -11.11 68.48
N ASN A 62 41.85 -11.24 68.92
CA ASN A 62 41.06 -12.47 68.84
C ASN A 62 40.24 -12.58 67.54
N ILE A 63 40.37 -11.61 66.63
CA ILE A 63 39.79 -11.72 65.30
C ILE A 63 40.60 -12.76 64.50
N PRO A 64 39.97 -13.86 64.05
CA PRO A 64 40.68 -14.90 63.32
C PRO A 64 41.27 -14.36 62.02
N PRO A 65 42.50 -14.77 61.64
CA PRO A 65 43.07 -14.38 60.36
C PRO A 65 42.21 -14.94 59.22
N ALA A 66 42.11 -14.20 58.11
CA ALA A 66 41.25 -14.57 56.99
C ALA A 66 41.51 -16.00 56.45
N SER A 67 42.74 -16.49 56.56
CA SER A 67 43.15 -17.85 56.16
C SER A 67 42.56 -18.97 57.01
N SER A 68 41.99 -18.66 58.18
CA SER A 68 41.39 -19.63 59.10
C SER A 68 39.86 -19.75 58.97
N LEU A 69 39.25 -18.94 58.10
CA LEU A 69 37.82 -18.98 57.82
C LEU A 69 37.52 -20.06 56.78
N MET A 70 36.56 -20.94 57.09
CA MET A 70 35.99 -21.86 56.10
C MET A 70 34.74 -21.24 55.50
N VAL A 71 34.65 -21.27 54.16
CA VAL A 71 33.50 -20.75 53.41
C VAL A 71 32.61 -21.91 52.99
N THR A 72 31.34 -21.87 53.36
CA THR A 72 30.31 -22.77 52.87
C THR A 72 29.36 -22.00 51.97
N ASN A 73 29.22 -22.47 50.73
CA ASN A 73 28.35 -21.85 49.73
C ASN A 73 26.99 -22.57 49.71
N GLU A 74 25.94 -21.79 49.92
CA GLU A 74 24.55 -22.21 49.81
C GLU A 74 23.92 -21.60 48.55
N THR A 75 22.80 -22.17 48.11
CA THR A 75 22.05 -21.66 46.95
C THR A 75 21.64 -20.21 47.16
N PHE A 76 21.70 -19.39 46.10
CA PHE A 76 21.31 -17.98 46.09
C PHE A 76 19.78 -17.81 46.22
N VAL A 77 19.26 -18.12 47.42
CA VAL A 77 17.83 -18.09 47.74
C VAL A 77 17.64 -17.32 49.05
N PHE A 78 16.74 -16.33 49.02
CA PHE A 78 16.38 -15.48 50.15
C PHE A 78 14.88 -15.59 50.41
N ALA A 79 14.50 -15.64 51.69
CA ALA A 79 13.10 -15.63 52.08
C ALA A 79 12.48 -14.26 51.76
N PRO A 80 11.25 -14.22 51.21
CA PRO A 80 10.54 -12.96 51.00
C PRO A 80 10.34 -12.21 52.31
N LEU A 81 10.41 -10.88 52.25
CA LEU A 81 10.12 -10.01 53.39
C LEU A 81 8.68 -9.53 53.30
N GLU A 82 7.87 -9.76 54.34
CA GLU A 82 6.42 -9.43 54.35
C GLU A 82 6.10 -7.99 53.93
N TRP A 83 6.94 -7.03 54.30
CA TRP A 83 6.79 -5.60 54.03
C TRP A 83 7.32 -5.17 52.66
N MET A 84 8.01 -6.05 51.93
CA MET A 84 8.49 -5.82 50.56
C MET A 84 7.70 -6.58 49.51
N LYS A 85 6.75 -7.46 49.91
CA LYS A 85 5.92 -8.19 48.96
C LYS A 85 5.11 -7.21 48.11
N GLU A 86 5.28 -7.28 46.80
CA GLU A 86 4.51 -6.51 45.84
C GLU A 86 3.99 -7.42 44.74
N ASP A 87 2.81 -7.11 44.20
CA ASP A 87 2.36 -7.69 42.93
C ASP A 87 2.79 -6.79 41.77
N LEU A 88 3.90 -7.16 41.11
CA LEU A 88 4.40 -6.42 39.96
C LEU A 88 3.39 -6.35 38.80
N ASN A 89 2.46 -7.31 38.68
CA ASN A 89 1.44 -7.26 37.62
C ASN A 89 0.43 -6.12 37.85
N GLY A 90 0.24 -5.67 39.10
CA GLY A 90 -0.55 -4.50 39.45
C GLY A 90 -0.04 -3.18 38.84
N LEU A 91 1.22 -3.15 38.36
CA LEU A 91 1.80 -2.01 37.66
C LEU A 91 1.28 -1.86 36.22
N LEU A 92 0.81 -2.95 35.60
CA LEU A 92 0.37 -2.92 34.19
C LEU A 92 -0.91 -2.08 34.00
N PRO A 93 -1.96 -2.23 34.83
CA PRO A 93 -3.12 -1.34 34.80
C PRO A 93 -2.76 0.11 35.18
N LEU A 94 -1.79 0.30 36.08
CA LEU A 94 -1.36 1.63 36.52
C LEU A 94 -0.77 2.46 35.36
N PHE A 95 0.01 1.83 34.49
CA PHE A 95 0.57 2.47 33.28
C PHE A 95 -0.51 3.09 32.37
N GLY A 96 -1.67 2.45 32.27
CA GLY A 96 -2.80 2.98 31.50
C GLY A 96 -3.50 4.17 32.17
N ARG A 97 -3.61 4.16 33.50
CA ARG A 97 -4.44 5.10 34.28
C ARG A 97 -3.67 6.33 34.79
N ASP A 98 -2.38 6.19 35.04
CA ASP A 98 -1.53 7.20 35.66
C ASP A 98 -0.47 7.72 34.66
N ALA A 99 -0.56 9.01 34.34
CA ALA A 99 0.36 9.67 33.42
C ALA A 99 1.77 9.85 34.03
N ASP A 100 1.88 10.08 35.34
CA ASP A 100 3.16 10.26 36.02
C ASP A 100 3.92 8.95 36.10
N PHE A 101 3.22 7.86 36.42
CA PHE A 101 3.80 6.52 36.36
C PHE A 101 4.24 6.15 34.94
N ARG A 102 3.41 6.45 33.92
CA ARG A 102 3.81 6.26 32.52
C ARG A 102 5.07 7.06 32.15
N ASN A 103 5.17 8.31 32.60
CA ASN A 103 6.35 9.15 32.39
C ASN A 103 7.60 8.58 33.06
N LEU A 104 7.46 8.07 34.28
CA LEU A 104 8.53 7.38 35.00
C LEU A 104 9.02 6.15 34.24
N VAL A 105 8.11 5.30 33.75
CA VAL A 105 8.45 4.10 32.97
C VAL A 105 9.20 4.46 31.69
N MET A 106 8.71 5.43 30.91
CA MET A 106 9.38 5.89 29.68
C MET A 106 10.79 6.43 29.95
N LYS A 107 10.95 7.26 31.00
CA LYS A 107 12.25 7.79 31.42
C LYS A 107 13.20 6.69 31.91
N THR A 108 12.66 5.66 32.55
CA THR A 108 13.42 4.52 33.04
C THR A 108 13.97 3.70 31.87
N PHE A 109 13.15 3.41 30.84
CA PHE A 109 13.62 2.76 29.62
C PHE A 109 14.70 3.57 28.88
N GLU A 110 14.65 4.90 28.95
CA GLU A 110 15.69 5.76 28.38
C GLU A 110 17.07 5.55 29.01
N VAL A 111 17.11 5.23 30.30
CA VAL A 111 18.34 4.94 31.05
C VAL A 111 18.78 3.48 30.84
N ILE A 112 17.82 2.57 30.73
CA ILE A 112 18.08 1.13 30.57
C ILE A 112 18.56 0.79 29.16
N PHE A 113 18.04 1.44 28.11
CA PHE A 113 18.43 1.19 26.70
C PHE A 113 19.77 1.80 26.32
N ARG A 114 20.80 1.47 27.11
CA ARG A 114 22.20 1.80 26.88
C ARG A 114 23.03 0.52 26.98
N PRO A 115 24.14 0.38 26.23
CA PRO A 115 24.92 -0.86 26.20
C PRO A 115 25.35 -1.35 27.59
N GLU A 116 25.58 -0.44 28.54
CA GLU A 116 26.03 -0.76 29.89
C GLU A 116 24.91 -1.36 30.77
N ASN A 117 23.64 -1.04 30.47
CA ASN A 117 22.49 -1.33 31.32
C ASN A 117 21.46 -2.26 30.68
N VAL A 118 21.48 -2.44 29.37
CA VAL A 118 20.40 -3.12 28.63
C VAL A 118 20.19 -4.56 29.09
N LEU A 119 21.22 -5.24 29.59
CA LEU A 119 21.09 -6.58 30.16
C LEU A 119 20.15 -6.63 31.36
N SER A 120 19.96 -5.53 32.09
CA SER A 120 19.02 -5.46 33.20
C SER A 120 17.57 -5.78 32.81
N VAL A 121 17.20 -5.62 31.53
CA VAL A 121 15.85 -5.97 31.06
C VAL A 121 15.56 -7.47 31.17
N THR A 122 16.58 -8.32 31.09
CA THR A 122 16.44 -9.77 31.08
C THR A 122 16.28 -10.35 32.48
N TYR A 123 16.68 -9.60 33.51
CA TYR A 123 16.67 -10.08 34.90
C TYR A 123 15.33 -9.87 35.60
N ASN A 124 14.46 -8.99 35.10
CA ASN A 124 13.15 -8.72 35.69
C ASN A 124 12.00 -8.94 34.68
N PRO A 125 11.08 -9.88 34.99
CA PRO A 125 10.00 -10.25 34.07
C PRO A 125 9.01 -9.12 33.78
N ILE A 126 8.91 -8.08 34.62
CA ILE A 126 7.94 -6.99 34.41
C ILE A 126 8.36 -6.04 33.29
N PHE A 127 9.66 -5.88 33.05
CA PHE A 127 10.16 -4.93 32.05
C PHE A 127 9.71 -5.30 30.64
N GLY A 128 9.67 -6.59 30.30
CA GLY A 128 9.11 -7.04 29.03
C GLY A 128 7.64 -6.64 28.87
N LYS A 129 6.84 -6.80 29.92
CA LYS A 129 5.40 -6.45 29.90
C LYS A 129 5.19 -4.93 29.79
N LEU A 130 5.95 -4.13 30.54
CA LEU A 130 5.89 -2.66 30.47
C LEU A 130 6.36 -2.13 29.11
N TRP A 131 7.41 -2.70 28.54
CA TRP A 131 7.89 -2.32 27.21
C TRP A 131 6.82 -2.53 26.14
N ARG A 132 6.05 -3.64 26.20
CA ARG A 132 4.90 -3.84 25.31
C ARG A 132 3.85 -2.74 25.45
N LEU A 133 3.56 -2.30 26.67
CA LEU A 133 2.60 -1.21 26.90
C LEU A 133 3.12 0.10 26.31
N CYS A 134 4.42 0.38 26.43
CA CYS A 134 5.06 1.50 25.73
C CYS A 134 4.89 1.36 24.21
N CYS A 135 5.20 0.19 23.63
CA CYS A 135 5.05 -0.08 22.19
C CYS A 135 3.61 0.08 21.66
N ARG A 136 2.59 -0.06 22.52
CA ARG A 136 1.18 0.19 22.15
C ARG A 136 0.86 1.69 22.07
N GLN A 137 1.64 2.56 22.72
CA GLN A 137 1.47 4.01 22.71
C GLN A 137 2.16 4.65 21.49
N ARG A 138 1.76 4.26 20.27
CA ARG A 138 2.38 4.78 19.03
C ARG A 138 2.25 6.28 18.81
N LEU A 139 1.29 6.92 19.48
CA LEU A 139 1.11 8.37 19.45
C LEU A 139 2.02 9.12 20.45
N ASP A 140 2.75 8.40 21.31
CA ASP A 140 3.71 9.03 22.23
C ASP A 140 5.03 9.27 21.48
N PRO A 141 5.47 10.53 21.28
CA PRO A 141 6.65 10.85 20.49
C PRO A 141 7.95 10.29 21.09
N ARG A 142 7.96 9.93 22.37
CA ARG A 142 9.13 9.33 23.04
C ARG A 142 9.38 7.89 22.60
N LEU A 143 8.36 7.20 22.09
CA LEU A 143 8.47 5.80 21.69
C LEU A 143 9.46 5.62 20.53
N ASP A 144 9.48 6.54 19.57
CA ASP A 144 10.39 6.48 18.43
C ASP A 144 11.86 6.58 18.87
N ASP A 145 12.15 7.52 19.79
CA ASP A 145 13.49 7.67 20.37
C ASP A 145 13.92 6.43 21.17
N LEU A 146 13.02 5.88 22.01
CA LEU A 146 13.28 4.64 22.76
C LEU A 146 13.51 3.44 21.84
N THR A 147 12.70 3.30 20.79
CA THR A 147 12.82 2.22 19.80
C THR A 147 14.13 2.35 19.01
N ALA A 148 14.51 3.57 18.63
CA ALA A 148 15.78 3.85 17.96
C ALA A 148 16.96 3.53 18.87
N LYS A 149 16.94 3.96 20.14
CA LYS A 149 17.98 3.65 21.14
C LYS A 149 18.14 2.14 21.33
N LEU A 150 17.06 1.40 21.51
CA LEU A 150 17.11 -0.06 21.64
C LEU A 150 17.65 -0.72 20.35
N SER A 151 17.19 -0.27 19.18
CA SER A 151 17.63 -0.81 17.88
C SER A 151 19.09 -0.52 17.57
N GLN A 152 19.64 0.60 18.06
CA GLN A 152 21.06 0.93 17.97
C GLN A 152 21.90 0.19 19.01
N CYS A 153 21.33 -0.07 20.20
CA CYS A 153 21.99 -0.77 21.29
C CYS A 153 22.22 -2.25 20.97
N VAL A 154 21.21 -2.97 20.46
CA VAL A 154 21.28 -4.42 20.23
C VAL A 154 22.47 -4.86 19.34
N PRO A 155 22.78 -4.18 18.21
CA PRO A 155 23.96 -4.51 17.39
C PRO A 155 25.31 -4.33 18.09
N THR A 156 25.40 -3.44 19.10
CA THR A 156 26.65 -3.21 19.84
C THR A 156 26.97 -4.29 20.86
N LEU A 157 25.99 -5.14 21.19
CA LEU A 157 26.17 -6.26 22.11
C LEU A 157 26.93 -7.42 21.44
N THR A 158 27.83 -8.05 22.17
CA THR A 158 28.64 -9.17 21.70
C THR A 158 28.32 -10.47 22.44
N GLY A 159 28.48 -11.61 21.75
CA GLY A 159 28.35 -12.95 22.35
C GLY A 159 26.99 -13.24 22.99
N GLY A 160 27.00 -13.82 24.20
CA GLY A 160 25.81 -14.27 24.92
C GLY A 160 24.84 -13.16 25.32
N ALA A 161 25.33 -11.94 25.54
CA ALA A 161 24.49 -10.78 25.88
C ALA A 161 23.48 -10.44 24.78
N LYS A 162 23.92 -10.52 23.52
CA LYS A 162 23.06 -10.30 22.36
C LYS A 162 21.96 -11.37 22.26
N VAL A 163 22.31 -12.63 22.54
CA VAL A 163 21.37 -13.75 22.54
C VAL A 163 20.31 -13.56 23.63
N GLN A 164 20.72 -13.23 24.86
CA GLN A 164 19.81 -12.99 25.98
C GLN A 164 18.82 -11.85 25.71
N VAL A 165 19.30 -10.69 25.22
CA VAL A 165 18.40 -9.56 24.90
C VAL A 165 17.46 -9.90 23.74
N SER A 166 17.93 -10.66 22.74
CA SER A 166 17.08 -11.11 21.63
C SER A 166 16.01 -12.10 22.09
N GLN A 167 16.36 -13.02 22.99
CA GLN A 167 15.43 -13.96 23.61
C GLN A 167 14.40 -13.21 24.48
N TRP A 168 14.85 -12.26 25.30
CA TRP A 168 13.96 -11.39 26.07
C TRP A 168 13.01 -10.61 25.17
N LEU A 169 13.48 -10.09 24.03
CA LEU A 169 12.59 -9.44 23.07
C LEU A 169 11.50 -10.40 22.59
N GLU A 170 11.82 -11.66 22.26
CA GLU A 170 10.83 -12.65 21.84
C GLU A 170 9.88 -13.09 22.96
N GLU A 171 10.38 -13.30 24.17
CA GLU A 171 9.59 -13.59 25.37
C GLU A 171 8.73 -12.39 25.76
N SER A 172 9.20 -11.16 25.49
CA SER A 172 8.42 -9.92 25.56
C SER A 172 7.36 -9.82 24.44
N TYR A 173 7.06 -10.90 23.71
CA TYR A 173 5.84 -11.01 22.91
C TYR A 173 4.97 -12.22 23.31
N ASN A 174 5.35 -12.97 24.34
CA ASN A 174 4.56 -14.07 24.89
C ASN A 174 3.39 -13.57 25.76
N ASP A 175 2.21 -13.58 25.15
CA ASP A 175 0.80 -13.55 25.59
C ASP A 175 0.27 -14.51 26.65
N SER A 176 0.98 -15.63 26.89
CA SER A 176 0.34 -16.88 27.33
C SER A 176 -0.43 -16.73 28.64
N GLN A 177 0.06 -15.92 29.58
CA GLN A 177 -0.65 -15.69 30.84
C GLN A 177 -2.00 -14.99 30.61
N ARG A 178 -2.04 -13.92 29.82
CA ARG A 178 -3.28 -13.21 29.51
C ARG A 178 -4.29 -14.13 28.83
N ILE A 179 -3.81 -14.99 27.93
CA ILE A 179 -4.65 -15.94 27.21
C ILE A 179 -5.23 -16.97 28.19
N ARG A 180 -4.40 -17.54 29.07
CA ARG A 180 -4.85 -18.47 30.12
C ARG A 180 -5.91 -17.85 31.02
N ASP A 181 -5.68 -16.62 31.48
CA ASP A 181 -6.62 -15.90 32.35
C ASP A 181 -7.96 -15.68 31.62
N ALA A 182 -7.92 -15.28 30.34
CA ALA A 182 -9.13 -15.08 29.54
C ALA A 182 -9.88 -16.39 29.27
N VAL A 183 -9.17 -17.48 28.97
CA VAL A 183 -9.75 -18.81 28.74
C VAL A 183 -10.35 -19.39 30.02
N ALA A 184 -9.68 -19.25 31.16
CA ALA A 184 -10.18 -19.68 32.46
C ALA A 184 -11.49 -18.96 32.83
N ASN A 185 -11.60 -17.68 32.49
CA ASN A 185 -12.83 -16.90 32.69
C ASN A 185 -13.93 -17.26 31.68
N ALA A 186 -13.59 -17.78 30.50
CA ALA A 186 -14.51 -18.01 29.39
C ALA A 186 -15.00 -19.47 29.29
N ALA A 187 -15.59 -20.02 30.36
CA ALA A 187 -16.21 -21.35 30.38
C ALA A 187 -15.34 -22.49 29.77
N PRO A 188 -14.30 -22.96 30.49
CA PRO A 188 -13.24 -23.81 29.95
C PRO A 188 -13.67 -25.22 29.47
N LEU A 189 -14.90 -25.63 29.77
CA LEU A 189 -15.45 -26.96 29.41
C LEU A 189 -16.48 -26.90 28.26
N GLY A 190 -16.71 -25.71 27.68
CA GLY A 190 -17.66 -25.51 26.59
C GLY A 190 -17.09 -25.82 25.19
N PRO A 191 -17.85 -25.50 24.13
CA PRO A 191 -17.37 -25.63 22.76
C PRO A 191 -16.11 -24.81 22.52
N CYS A 192 -15.15 -25.34 21.77
CA CYS A 192 -13.86 -24.71 21.53
C CYS A 192 -13.36 -24.91 20.10
N PHE A 193 -12.43 -24.05 19.71
CA PHE A 193 -11.64 -24.20 18.50
C PHE A 193 -10.27 -24.78 18.80
N THR A 194 -9.84 -25.73 17.98
CA THR A 194 -8.46 -26.20 17.94
C THR A 194 -7.93 -26.09 16.52
N LEU A 195 -6.61 -26.22 16.36
CA LEU A 195 -5.98 -26.19 15.05
C LEU A 195 -5.33 -27.55 14.75
N ASP A 196 -5.59 -28.08 13.56
CA ASP A 196 -4.85 -29.23 13.06
C ASP A 196 -3.46 -28.78 12.58
N ILE A 197 -2.46 -29.00 13.43
CA ILE A 197 -1.07 -28.59 13.19
C ILE A 197 -0.41 -29.56 12.19
N GLY A 198 -0.71 -29.38 10.91
CA GLY A 198 0.06 -29.94 9.81
C GLY A 198 1.39 -29.19 9.59
N HIS A 199 2.07 -29.44 8.46
CA HIS A 199 3.23 -28.63 8.08
C HIS A 199 2.78 -27.18 7.83
N LEU A 200 3.34 -26.24 8.59
CA LEU A 200 3.11 -24.81 8.47
C LEU A 200 4.23 -24.19 7.64
N SER A 201 3.89 -23.42 6.61
CA SER A 201 4.85 -22.67 5.79
C SER A 201 5.16 -21.28 6.35
N MET A 202 4.39 -20.80 7.33
CA MET A 202 4.45 -19.43 7.83
C MET A 202 5.28 -19.31 9.12
N SER A 203 5.98 -18.18 9.31
CA SER A 203 6.70 -17.84 10.54
C SER A 203 5.87 -16.95 11.50
N LYS A 204 6.21 -17.01 12.79
CA LYS A 204 5.64 -16.13 13.85
C LYS A 204 5.76 -14.64 13.50
N ALA A 205 6.88 -14.25 12.90
CA ALA A 205 7.13 -12.86 12.47
C ALA A 205 6.14 -12.40 11.39
N SER A 206 5.75 -13.31 10.47
CA SER A 206 4.82 -13.01 9.37
C SER A 206 3.40 -12.71 9.89
N ILE A 207 2.92 -13.47 10.88
CA ILE A 207 1.63 -13.19 11.51
C ILE A 207 1.64 -11.85 12.24
N ARG A 208 2.73 -11.55 12.97
CA ARG A 208 2.88 -10.26 13.66
C ARG A 208 2.90 -9.08 12.69
N SER A 209 3.44 -9.26 11.48
CA SER A 209 3.46 -8.22 10.46
C SER A 209 2.12 -8.02 9.75
N LEU A 210 1.13 -8.90 9.92
CA LEU A 210 -0.18 -8.81 9.26
C LEU A 210 -0.82 -7.41 9.40
N ALA A 211 -0.78 -6.84 10.61
CA ALA A 211 -1.35 -5.52 10.89
C ALA A 211 -0.61 -4.34 10.23
N ARG A 212 0.63 -4.57 9.77
CA ARG A 212 1.50 -3.58 9.11
C ARG A 212 1.59 -3.79 7.60
N ALA A 213 1.55 -5.03 7.14
CA ALA A 213 1.68 -5.37 5.73
C ALA A 213 0.95 -6.71 5.49
N PRO A 214 -0.32 -6.68 5.07
CA PRO A 214 -1.08 -7.88 4.73
C PRO A 214 -0.64 -8.39 3.35
N GLN A 215 0.63 -8.78 3.23
CA GLN A 215 1.18 -9.28 1.97
C GLN A 215 0.43 -10.54 1.51
N PRO A 216 0.31 -10.77 0.19
CA PRO A 216 -0.41 -11.92 -0.37
C PRO A 216 -0.04 -13.26 0.29
N GLY A 217 1.26 -13.56 0.42
CA GLY A 217 1.71 -14.80 1.07
C GLY A 217 1.38 -14.90 2.57
N VAL A 218 1.27 -13.77 3.29
CA VAL A 218 0.83 -13.75 4.69
C VAL A 218 -0.67 -14.02 4.77
N LEU A 219 -1.46 -13.39 3.89
CA LEU A 219 -2.91 -13.60 3.80
C LEU A 219 -3.26 -15.03 3.39
N GLU A 220 -2.55 -15.59 2.40
CA GLU A 220 -2.65 -16.98 1.97
C GLU A 220 -2.44 -17.91 3.17
N GLY A 221 -1.35 -17.72 3.91
CA GLY A 221 -1.10 -18.57 5.05
C GLY A 221 -2.16 -18.39 6.15
N VAL A 222 -2.65 -17.17 6.42
CA VAL A 222 -3.77 -16.92 7.37
C VAL A 222 -5.02 -17.67 6.93
N GLN A 223 -5.34 -17.64 5.64
CA GLN A 223 -6.45 -18.38 5.08
C GLN A 223 -6.28 -19.90 5.24
N ASN A 224 -5.08 -20.42 4.96
CA ASN A 224 -4.75 -21.84 5.14
C ASN A 224 -4.88 -22.28 6.61
N ILE A 225 -4.56 -21.39 7.55
CA ILE A 225 -4.73 -21.64 9.00
C ILE A 225 -6.21 -21.69 9.35
N LEU A 226 -6.99 -20.70 8.91
CA LEU A 226 -8.43 -20.65 9.16
C LEU A 226 -9.13 -21.88 8.58
N ALA A 227 -8.73 -22.34 7.39
CA ALA A 227 -9.27 -23.56 6.78
C ALA A 227 -9.00 -24.85 7.59
N ARG A 228 -7.99 -24.86 8.46
CA ARG A 228 -7.64 -26.00 9.34
C ARG A 228 -8.21 -25.87 10.75
N LEU A 229 -8.98 -24.81 11.03
CA LEU A 229 -9.61 -24.59 12.31
C LEU A 229 -10.74 -25.62 12.51
N GLN A 230 -10.68 -26.38 13.59
CA GLN A 230 -11.65 -27.42 13.90
C GLN A 230 -12.53 -27.00 15.09
N TYR A 231 -13.84 -27.11 14.89
CA TYR A 231 -14.82 -26.92 15.95
C TYR A 231 -15.03 -28.20 16.74
N HIS A 232 -14.91 -28.12 18.06
CA HIS A 232 -15.17 -29.21 18.99
C HIS A 232 -16.25 -28.81 19.98
N GLN A 233 -17.20 -29.70 20.26
CA GLN A 233 -18.26 -29.45 21.24
C GLN A 233 -17.73 -29.43 22.69
N PHE A 234 -16.63 -30.13 22.92
CA PHE A 234 -15.91 -30.17 24.20
C PHE A 234 -14.40 -30.16 23.92
N PRO A 235 -13.57 -29.67 24.86
CA PRO A 235 -12.12 -29.72 24.72
C PRO A 235 -11.65 -31.18 24.49
N PRO A 236 -10.74 -31.43 23.54
CA PRO A 236 -10.15 -32.76 23.37
C PRO A 236 -9.44 -33.19 24.65
N ALA A 237 -9.49 -34.50 24.95
CA ALA A 237 -8.83 -35.04 26.14
C ALA A 237 -7.34 -34.68 26.10
N TYR A 238 -6.86 -33.99 27.14
CA TYR A 238 -5.48 -33.57 27.31
C TYR A 238 -4.53 -34.73 26.97
N SER A 239 -3.63 -34.53 25.99
CA SER A 239 -2.48 -35.42 25.87
C SER A 239 -1.56 -35.12 27.05
N ASP A 240 -1.06 -36.14 27.74
CA ASP A 240 -0.12 -36.09 28.88
C ASP A 240 1.26 -35.47 28.54
N LYS A 241 1.29 -34.37 27.80
CA LYS A 241 2.49 -33.56 27.60
C LYS A 241 2.49 -32.51 28.70
N GLU A 242 3.48 -32.61 29.59
CA GLU A 242 3.75 -31.70 30.71
C GLU A 242 4.06 -30.24 30.29
N ASP A 243 3.82 -29.87 29.02
CA ASP A 243 3.97 -28.50 28.54
C ASP A 243 2.61 -27.78 28.53
N ASP A 244 2.55 -26.75 29.37
CA ASP A 244 1.46 -25.84 29.75
C ASP A 244 0.91 -24.96 28.61
N ASP A 245 0.97 -25.43 27.37
CA ASP A 245 0.51 -24.70 26.18
C ASP A 245 -0.96 -25.02 25.89
N LEU A 246 -1.82 -24.03 26.14
CA LEU A 246 -3.26 -24.13 25.99
C LEU A 246 -3.64 -24.19 24.50
N THR A 247 -3.80 -25.40 23.95
CA THR A 247 -4.00 -25.64 22.50
C THR A 247 -5.45 -25.46 22.01
N HIS A 248 -6.32 -24.83 22.81
CA HIS A 248 -7.72 -24.60 22.46
C HIS A 248 -8.19 -23.20 22.86
N LEU A 249 -9.15 -22.66 22.10
CA LEU A 249 -9.81 -21.39 22.40
C LEU A 249 -11.32 -21.62 22.59
N PRO A 250 -11.90 -21.30 23.76
CA PRO A 250 -13.34 -21.42 23.97
C PRO A 250 -14.14 -20.51 23.04
N LEU A 251 -15.27 -21.01 22.54
CA LEU A 251 -16.22 -20.22 21.77
C LEU A 251 -16.85 -19.10 22.60
N SER A 252 -16.90 -19.23 23.93
CA SER A 252 -17.41 -18.23 24.87
C SER A 252 -16.54 -16.98 25.01
N LEU A 253 -15.33 -16.96 24.46
CA LEU A 253 -14.47 -15.76 24.47
C LEU A 253 -15.18 -14.57 23.83
N SER A 254 -14.82 -13.35 24.25
CA SER A 254 -15.30 -12.13 23.59
C SER A 254 -14.86 -12.11 22.12
N ASN A 255 -15.59 -11.38 21.25
CA ASN A 255 -15.21 -11.27 19.84
C ASN A 255 -13.77 -10.70 19.69
N GLU A 256 -13.43 -9.68 20.50
CA GLU A 256 -12.09 -9.07 20.50
C GLU A 256 -11.01 -10.08 20.90
N ASP A 257 -11.21 -10.80 22.00
CA ASP A 257 -10.24 -11.77 22.49
C ASP A 257 -10.11 -12.96 21.55
N LEU A 258 -11.22 -13.47 20.98
CA LEU A 258 -11.19 -14.57 20.04
C LEU A 258 -10.29 -14.25 18.84
N PHE A 259 -10.56 -13.15 18.12
CA PHE A 259 -9.76 -12.79 16.93
C PHE A 259 -8.34 -12.35 17.27
N SER A 260 -8.12 -11.77 18.46
CA SER A 260 -6.78 -11.45 18.97
C SER A 260 -5.96 -12.69 19.28
N PHE A 261 -6.58 -13.74 19.83
CA PHE A 261 -5.89 -14.94 20.31
C PHE A 261 -5.80 -16.06 19.28
N LEU A 262 -6.48 -15.99 18.13
CA LEU A 262 -6.39 -17.02 17.08
C LEU A 262 -4.95 -17.47 16.75
N PRO A 263 -3.93 -16.58 16.65
CA PRO A 263 -2.55 -17.01 16.42
C PRO A 263 -1.92 -17.84 17.53
N HIS A 264 -2.47 -17.80 18.74
CA HIS A 264 -2.02 -18.62 19.87
C HIS A 264 -2.07 -20.11 19.55
N LEU A 265 -3.10 -20.53 18.81
CA LEU A 265 -3.29 -21.93 18.41
C LEU A 265 -2.14 -22.46 17.53
N MET A 266 -1.38 -21.55 16.90
CA MET A 266 -0.21 -21.90 16.09
C MET A 266 1.11 -21.68 16.82
N PHE A 267 1.23 -20.49 17.40
CA PHE A 267 2.43 -20.01 18.06
C PHE A 267 2.02 -19.61 19.46
N PRO A 268 2.22 -20.50 20.45
CA PRO A 268 1.89 -20.23 21.84
C PRO A 268 2.37 -18.85 22.29
N GLY A 269 1.53 -18.16 23.06
CA GLY A 269 1.71 -16.77 23.45
C GLY A 269 1.52 -15.70 22.38
N THR A 270 1.15 -15.99 21.14
CA THR A 270 1.02 -14.91 20.12
C THR A 270 -0.36 -14.27 20.14
N THR A 271 -0.40 -12.94 20.24
CA THR A 271 -1.64 -12.14 20.16
C THR A 271 -1.53 -11.03 19.12
N LEU A 272 -2.68 -10.57 18.63
CA LEU A 272 -2.78 -9.47 17.67
C LEU A 272 -3.24 -8.17 18.32
N SER A 273 -2.87 -7.05 17.70
CA SER A 273 -3.51 -5.77 17.99
C SER A 273 -4.93 -5.75 17.44
N GLN A 274 -5.75 -4.77 17.86
CA GLN A 274 -7.11 -4.57 17.34
C GLN A 274 -7.17 -4.58 15.80
N ARG A 275 -6.21 -3.89 15.14
CA ARG A 275 -6.10 -3.88 13.67
C ARG A 275 -5.77 -5.26 13.11
N GLY A 276 -4.81 -5.98 13.71
CA GLY A 276 -4.48 -7.34 13.28
C GLY A 276 -5.67 -8.30 13.41
N ALA A 277 -6.38 -8.23 14.53
CA ALA A 277 -7.61 -8.98 14.77
C ALA A 277 -8.71 -8.62 13.76
N ALA A 278 -8.88 -7.34 13.44
CA ALA A 278 -9.82 -6.87 12.41
C ALA A 278 -9.48 -7.43 11.03
N LEU A 279 -8.20 -7.49 10.65
CA LEU A 279 -7.78 -8.09 9.37
C LEU A 279 -8.09 -9.60 9.32
N VAL A 280 -7.83 -10.34 10.41
CA VAL A 280 -8.18 -11.77 10.49
C VAL A 280 -9.70 -11.97 10.39
N ALA A 281 -10.48 -11.18 11.12
CA ALA A 281 -11.95 -11.20 11.03
C ALA A 281 -12.41 -10.86 9.60
N LEU A 282 -11.79 -9.88 8.95
CA LEU A 282 -12.11 -9.53 7.57
C LEU A 282 -11.84 -10.68 6.60
N VAL A 283 -10.72 -11.40 6.76
CA VAL A 283 -10.42 -12.60 5.96
C VAL A 283 -11.46 -13.70 6.21
N CYS A 284 -11.94 -13.88 7.45
CA CYS A 284 -13.04 -14.82 7.75
C CYS A 284 -14.33 -14.45 7.01
N CYS A 285 -14.66 -13.15 6.95
CA CYS A 285 -15.82 -12.65 6.21
C CYS A 285 -15.67 -12.84 4.70
N LEU A 286 -14.50 -12.50 4.14
CA LEU A 286 -14.24 -12.59 2.70
C LEU A 286 -14.22 -14.04 2.19
N SER A 287 -13.76 -14.98 3.04
CA SER A 287 -13.73 -16.41 2.72
C SER A 287 -15.03 -17.16 3.07
N ASN A 288 -16.05 -16.48 3.61
CA ASN A 288 -17.28 -17.10 4.11
C ASN A 288 -17.01 -18.26 5.10
N HIS A 289 -16.17 -18.02 6.10
CA HIS A 289 -15.74 -19.05 7.03
C HIS A 289 -16.91 -19.64 7.84
N ILE A 290 -17.14 -20.95 7.70
CA ILE A 290 -18.32 -21.68 8.20
C ILE A 290 -18.63 -21.38 9.68
N HIS A 291 -17.61 -21.35 10.54
CA HIS A 291 -17.81 -21.20 11.99
C HIS A 291 -17.60 -19.78 12.55
N LEU A 292 -16.96 -18.90 11.77
CA LEU A 292 -16.47 -17.62 12.28
C LEU A 292 -17.09 -16.41 11.57
N TYR A 293 -17.77 -16.62 10.44
CA TYR A 293 -18.35 -15.54 9.64
C TYR A 293 -19.24 -14.61 10.46
N ASP A 294 -20.25 -15.14 11.16
CA ASP A 294 -21.23 -14.31 11.89
C ASP A 294 -20.56 -13.47 12.97
N ARG A 295 -19.64 -14.09 13.73
CA ARG A 295 -18.88 -13.40 14.78
C ARG A 295 -17.90 -12.37 14.22
N ALA A 296 -17.28 -12.67 13.09
CA ALA A 296 -16.38 -11.74 12.41
C ALA A 296 -17.13 -10.52 11.90
N ALA A 297 -18.31 -10.73 11.29
CA ALA A 297 -19.17 -9.66 10.82
C ALA A 297 -19.65 -8.76 11.98
N GLU A 298 -20.08 -9.37 13.09
CA GLU A 298 -20.47 -8.63 14.30
C GLU A 298 -19.30 -7.82 14.88
N TYR A 299 -18.13 -8.43 15.02
CA TYR A 299 -16.92 -7.76 15.52
C TYR A 299 -16.52 -6.57 14.65
N LEU A 300 -16.47 -6.75 13.34
CA LEU A 300 -16.10 -5.71 12.38
C LEU A 300 -17.09 -4.54 12.38
N THR A 301 -18.39 -4.85 12.53
CA THR A 301 -19.44 -3.83 12.66
C THR A 301 -19.29 -3.03 13.95
N LEU A 302 -18.92 -3.70 15.06
CA LEU A 302 -18.73 -3.05 16.35
C LEU A 302 -17.55 -2.07 16.35
N ILE A 303 -16.44 -2.41 15.69
CA ILE A 303 -15.21 -1.59 15.66
C ILE A 303 -15.17 -0.61 14.47
N GLN A 304 -16.23 -0.53 13.67
CA GLN A 304 -16.27 0.31 12.48
C GLN A 304 -15.91 1.77 12.83
N GLY A 305 -14.99 2.37 12.07
CA GLY A 305 -14.52 3.73 12.33
C GLY A 305 -13.47 3.89 13.44
N THR A 306 -13.17 2.86 14.23
CA THR A 306 -12.20 2.98 15.35
C THR A 306 -10.82 2.42 15.03
N TRP A 307 -10.73 1.46 14.09
CA TRP A 307 -9.50 0.70 13.84
C TRP A 307 -8.62 1.26 12.69
N LEU A 308 -9.13 2.26 11.97
CA LEU A 308 -8.47 2.95 10.85
C LEU A 308 -8.25 4.45 11.20
N PRO A 309 -7.08 4.80 11.74
CA PRO A 309 -6.83 6.14 12.27
C PRO A 309 -6.39 7.11 11.17
N PHE A 310 -7.32 7.56 10.32
CA PHE A 310 -7.02 8.51 9.24
C PHE A 310 -6.48 9.86 9.74
N ASP A 311 -6.91 10.30 10.92
CA ASP A 311 -6.41 11.54 11.56
C ASP A 311 -4.94 11.44 11.96
N TYR A 312 -4.42 10.21 12.10
CA TYR A 312 -3.03 9.89 12.44
C TYR A 312 -2.34 9.15 11.29
N ALA A 313 -2.63 9.57 10.05
CA ALA A 313 -2.10 8.93 8.85
C ALA A 313 -0.57 8.83 8.84
N VAL A 314 0.12 9.80 9.45
CA VAL A 314 1.60 9.87 9.50
C VAL A 314 2.18 8.79 10.40
N GLU A 315 1.52 8.49 11.52
CA GLU A 315 1.92 7.49 12.50
C GLU A 315 1.57 6.06 12.04
N PHE A 316 0.60 5.95 11.13
CA PHE A 316 0.11 4.69 10.57
C PHE A 316 0.14 4.66 9.04
N PRO A 317 1.31 4.88 8.39
CA PRO A 317 1.40 4.94 6.93
C PRO A 317 1.05 3.61 6.26
N GLU A 318 1.14 2.49 7.00
CA GLU A 318 0.81 1.15 6.52
C GLU A 318 -0.64 1.01 6.00
N ILE A 319 -1.59 1.82 6.48
CA ILE A 319 -3.01 1.71 6.06
C ILE A 319 -3.23 2.15 4.60
N PHE A 320 -2.19 2.75 3.99
CA PHE A 320 -2.14 3.16 2.59
C PHE A 320 -1.24 2.25 1.73
N SER A 321 -0.76 1.11 2.24
CA SER A 321 -0.05 0.15 1.40
C SER A 321 -0.98 -0.42 0.32
N ALA A 322 -0.42 -0.85 -0.81
CA ALA A 322 -1.22 -1.38 -1.92
C ALA A 322 -2.04 -2.61 -1.49
N GLU A 323 -1.44 -3.49 -0.70
CA GLU A 323 -2.05 -4.71 -0.19
C GLU A 323 -3.20 -4.40 0.77
N PHE A 324 -3.00 -3.39 1.64
CA PHE A 324 -4.03 -2.93 2.57
C PHE A 324 -5.21 -2.32 1.81
N ILE A 325 -4.93 -1.49 0.79
CA ILE A 325 -5.95 -0.88 -0.07
C ILE A 325 -6.78 -1.95 -0.80
N GLN A 326 -6.12 -2.95 -1.40
CA GLN A 326 -6.79 -4.03 -2.11
C GLN A 326 -7.71 -4.84 -1.18
N LEU A 327 -7.22 -5.21 0.01
CA LEU A 327 -7.98 -5.97 0.98
C LEU A 327 -9.21 -5.18 1.50
N LEU A 328 -9.05 -3.89 1.82
CA LEU A 328 -10.16 -3.06 2.29
C LEU A 328 -11.14 -2.67 1.18
N TYR A 329 -10.67 -2.57 -0.05
CA TYR A 329 -11.57 -2.46 -1.20
C TYR A 329 -12.47 -3.71 -1.34
N ARG A 330 -12.01 -4.89 -0.95
CA ARG A 330 -12.87 -6.09 -0.90
C ARG A 330 -13.80 -6.06 0.31
N GLY A 331 -13.31 -5.55 1.44
CA GLY A 331 -14.00 -5.45 2.73
C GLY A 331 -14.94 -4.26 2.95
N GLN A 332 -15.35 -3.55 1.90
CA GLN A 332 -16.06 -2.26 2.01
C GLN A 332 -17.33 -2.30 2.87
N ALA A 333 -18.00 -3.45 2.97
CA ALA A 333 -19.22 -3.60 3.77
C ALA A 333 -19.02 -3.25 5.25
N TYR A 334 -17.79 -3.39 5.76
CA TYR A 334 -17.44 -3.18 7.16
C TYR A 334 -16.73 -1.84 7.42
N LEU A 335 -16.75 -0.94 6.44
CA LEU A 335 -16.11 0.37 6.50
C LEU A 335 -17.17 1.46 6.60
N THR A 336 -16.88 2.57 7.29
CA THR A 336 -17.77 3.74 7.31
C THR A 336 -17.91 4.33 5.90
N PRO A 337 -18.95 5.14 5.61
CA PRO A 337 -19.11 5.75 4.29
C PRO A 337 -17.90 6.55 3.82
N PHE A 338 -17.21 7.23 4.74
CA PHE A 338 -15.99 7.98 4.45
C PHE A 338 -14.83 7.04 4.11
N GLU A 339 -14.60 6.01 4.93
CA GLU A 339 -13.55 5.01 4.70
C GLU A 339 -13.76 4.27 3.37
N GLN A 340 -15.00 3.91 3.05
CA GLN A 340 -15.37 3.33 1.76
C GLN A 340 -14.97 4.24 0.60
N GLN A 341 -15.26 5.53 0.70
CA GLN A 341 -14.91 6.51 -0.34
C GLN A 341 -13.39 6.57 -0.53
N VAL A 342 -12.63 6.65 0.57
CA VAL A 342 -11.16 6.71 0.53
C VAL A 342 -10.58 5.46 -0.14
N TYR A 343 -10.96 4.27 0.30
CA TYR A 343 -10.40 3.03 -0.25
C TYR A 343 -10.87 2.74 -1.68
N ARG A 344 -12.09 3.13 -2.06
CA ARG A 344 -12.52 3.09 -3.47
C ARG A 344 -11.62 3.95 -4.36
N GLN A 345 -11.31 5.17 -3.93
CA GLN A 345 -10.46 6.08 -4.71
C GLN A 345 -9.01 5.62 -4.77
N LEU A 346 -8.43 5.22 -3.63
CA LEU A 346 -7.08 4.68 -3.59
C LEU A 346 -6.93 3.42 -4.46
N PHE A 347 -7.95 2.54 -4.45
CA PHE A 347 -7.95 1.35 -5.31
C PHE A 347 -8.00 1.72 -6.79
N VAL A 348 -8.86 2.66 -7.20
CA VAL A 348 -8.93 3.15 -8.58
C VAL A 348 -7.58 3.75 -9.01
N VAL A 349 -6.97 4.60 -8.19
CA VAL A 349 -5.66 5.20 -8.48
C VAL A 349 -4.57 4.13 -8.60
N HIS A 350 -4.56 3.15 -7.70
CA HIS A 350 -3.64 2.02 -7.76
C HIS A 350 -3.78 1.24 -9.08
N ARG A 351 -5.01 0.93 -9.48
CA ARG A 351 -5.30 0.22 -10.73
C ARG A 351 -4.95 1.06 -11.97
N LEU A 352 -5.16 2.38 -11.93
CA LEU A 352 -4.74 3.30 -13.01
C LEU A 352 -3.22 3.31 -13.19
N LEU A 353 -2.46 3.31 -12.09
CA LEU A 353 -1.00 3.22 -12.11
C LEU A 353 -0.53 1.90 -12.72
N LEU A 354 -1.15 0.76 -12.36
CA LEU A 354 -0.85 -0.54 -12.95
C LEU A 354 -1.17 -0.59 -14.45
N ALA A 355 -2.24 0.08 -14.87
CA ALA A 355 -2.64 0.17 -16.27
C ALA A 355 -1.77 1.11 -17.11
N ALA A 356 -0.96 1.98 -16.49
CA ALA A 356 -0.32 3.13 -17.15
C ALA A 356 0.50 2.77 -18.41
N THR A 357 1.23 1.65 -18.36
CA THR A 357 2.09 1.18 -19.47
C THR A 357 1.38 0.19 -20.39
N LYS A 358 0.12 -0.15 -20.14
CA LYS A 358 -0.64 -1.04 -20.99
C LYS A 358 -0.98 -0.34 -22.30
N ASP A 359 -0.65 -1.00 -23.39
CA ASP A 359 -0.99 -0.52 -24.73
C ASP A 359 -2.48 -0.73 -25.02
N VAL A 360 -3.09 0.28 -25.63
CA VAL A 360 -4.47 0.28 -26.10
C VAL A 360 -4.47 0.58 -27.58
N ASP A 361 -4.99 -0.36 -28.37
CA ASP A 361 -5.16 -0.18 -29.81
C ASP A 361 -6.31 0.79 -30.07
N VAL A 362 -5.98 1.92 -30.69
CA VAL A 362 -6.94 2.94 -31.11
C VAL A 362 -6.92 3.08 -32.63
N VAL A 363 -8.09 3.31 -33.22
CA VAL A 363 -8.22 3.55 -34.66
C VAL A 363 -8.44 5.04 -34.89
N VAL A 364 -7.58 5.65 -35.69
CA VAL A 364 -7.67 7.06 -36.08
C VAL A 364 -7.71 7.20 -37.60
N GLY A 365 -8.11 8.36 -38.09
CA GLY A 365 -8.00 8.69 -39.51
C GLY A 365 -6.55 8.66 -40.00
N TYR A 366 -6.36 8.25 -41.25
CA TYR A 366 -5.03 8.07 -41.84
C TYR A 366 -4.15 9.34 -41.74
N THR A 367 -2.84 9.14 -41.68
CA THR A 367 -1.84 10.21 -41.79
C THR A 367 -1.21 10.17 -43.18
N PRO A 368 -1.44 11.19 -44.04
CA PRO A 368 -0.86 11.22 -45.37
C PRO A 368 0.67 11.24 -45.34
N GLN A 369 1.30 10.38 -46.13
CA GLN A 369 2.75 10.45 -46.39
C GLN A 369 3.02 11.26 -47.64
N LYS A 370 3.89 12.28 -47.53
CA LYS A 370 4.14 13.27 -48.60
C LYS A 370 4.63 12.64 -49.91
N ASP A 371 5.40 11.56 -49.83
CA ASP A 371 6.02 10.89 -50.99
C ASP A 371 5.05 9.94 -51.70
N SER A 372 3.91 9.64 -51.08
CA SER A 372 2.87 8.78 -51.64
C SER A 372 1.77 9.58 -52.33
N LEU A 373 1.19 9.00 -53.36
CA LEU A 373 -0.04 9.50 -53.98
C LEU A 373 -1.27 9.00 -53.21
N TRP A 374 -2.21 9.93 -52.99
CA TRP A 374 -3.45 9.69 -52.25
C TRP A 374 -4.65 10.07 -53.11
N PRO A 375 -5.76 9.30 -53.05
CA PRO A 375 -7.01 9.69 -53.68
C PRO A 375 -7.44 11.09 -53.28
N ASP A 376 -7.85 11.87 -54.27
CA ASP A 376 -8.24 13.28 -54.15
C ASP A 376 -9.40 13.60 -55.09
N ARG A 377 -9.95 14.80 -54.97
CA ARG A 377 -10.87 15.39 -55.95
C ARG A 377 -10.25 16.67 -56.46
N LYS A 378 -10.38 16.92 -57.75
CA LYS A 378 -9.81 18.09 -58.42
C LYS A 378 -10.89 18.84 -59.18
N ALA A 379 -10.73 20.16 -59.24
CA ALA A 379 -11.54 21.04 -60.08
C ALA A 379 -10.64 21.81 -61.05
N ARG A 380 -11.18 22.11 -62.22
CA ARG A 380 -10.43 22.81 -63.26
C ARG A 380 -10.36 24.30 -62.98
N CYS A 381 -9.15 24.83 -62.88
CA CYS A 381 -8.94 26.28 -62.80
C CYS A 381 -9.18 26.94 -64.17
N HIS A 382 -9.99 27.98 -64.22
CA HIS A 382 -10.32 28.68 -65.47
C HIS A 382 -9.17 29.58 -65.96
N THR A 383 -8.29 30.03 -65.05
CA THR A 383 -7.17 30.92 -65.38
C THR A 383 -5.97 30.15 -65.95
N CYS A 384 -5.50 29.10 -65.28
CA CYS A 384 -4.35 28.31 -65.76
C CYS A 384 -4.72 27.04 -66.54
N GLY A 385 -6.01 26.63 -66.55
CA GLY A 385 -6.49 25.47 -67.30
C GLY A 385 -6.20 24.09 -66.67
N TYR A 386 -5.45 24.03 -65.57
CA TYR A 386 -5.06 22.79 -64.88
C TYR A 386 -6.07 22.34 -63.82
N ASP A 387 -6.21 21.02 -63.67
CA ASP A 387 -7.00 20.39 -62.61
C ASP A 387 -6.24 20.45 -61.28
N THR A 388 -6.81 21.17 -60.31
CA THR A 388 -6.20 21.43 -59.02
C THR A 388 -7.02 20.80 -57.90
N SER A 389 -6.37 20.26 -56.87
CA SER A 389 -7.04 19.73 -55.67
C SER A 389 -8.05 20.72 -55.12
N LEU A 390 -9.23 20.23 -54.70
CA LEU A 390 -10.26 21.07 -54.08
C LEU A 390 -9.72 21.82 -52.85
N SER A 391 -8.79 21.22 -52.11
CA SER A 391 -8.13 21.85 -50.95
C SER A 391 -7.27 23.07 -51.29
N LEU A 392 -6.92 23.26 -52.57
CA LEU A 392 -6.15 24.39 -53.10
C LEU A 392 -7.01 25.32 -53.98
N MET A 393 -8.33 25.11 -54.05
CA MET A 393 -9.25 26.01 -54.72
C MET A 393 -9.67 27.13 -53.77
N VAL A 394 -9.54 28.38 -54.22
CA VAL A 394 -9.97 29.58 -53.45
C VAL A 394 -11.42 29.92 -53.75
N SER A 395 -11.88 29.60 -54.96
CA SER A 395 -13.28 29.64 -55.38
C SER A 395 -13.55 28.47 -56.35
N PRO A 396 -14.80 28.21 -56.77
CA PRO A 396 -15.12 27.12 -57.71
C PRO A 396 -14.36 27.17 -59.05
N THR A 397 -13.85 28.34 -59.45
CA THR A 397 -13.22 28.55 -60.77
C THR A 397 -11.75 28.96 -60.69
N LEU A 398 -11.22 29.28 -59.50
CA LEU A 398 -9.89 29.87 -59.31
C LEU A 398 -9.06 29.12 -58.27
N CYS A 399 -7.85 28.71 -58.64
CA CYS A 399 -6.91 28.02 -57.75
C CYS A 399 -5.95 28.97 -57.03
N ALA A 400 -5.43 28.51 -55.89
CA ALA A 400 -4.51 29.28 -55.04
C ALA A 400 -3.18 29.63 -55.73
N MET A 401 -2.74 28.83 -56.71
CA MET A 401 -1.53 29.12 -57.47
C MET A 401 -1.68 30.38 -58.33
N CYS A 402 -2.83 30.52 -59.03
CA CYS A 402 -3.11 31.71 -59.82
C CYS A 402 -3.25 32.95 -58.94
N VAL A 403 -3.82 32.82 -57.73
CA VAL A 403 -3.92 33.92 -56.77
C VAL A 403 -2.53 34.36 -56.26
N THR A 404 -1.64 33.39 -55.98
CA THR A 404 -0.35 33.68 -55.33
C THR A 404 0.73 34.08 -56.31
N TYR A 405 0.78 33.48 -57.51
CA TYR A 405 1.88 33.61 -58.46
C TYR A 405 1.48 34.26 -59.78
N GLY A 406 0.20 34.60 -59.99
CA GLY A 406 -0.26 35.30 -61.20
C GLY A 406 0.14 34.58 -62.48
N ASP A 407 0.87 35.30 -63.34
CA ASP A 407 1.30 34.83 -64.67
C ASP A 407 2.28 33.65 -64.62
N ASP A 408 3.00 33.44 -63.51
CA ASP A 408 3.92 32.30 -63.34
C ASP A 408 3.19 30.99 -62.98
N ALA A 409 1.91 31.07 -62.60
CA ALA A 409 1.14 29.92 -62.12
C ALA A 409 1.03 28.76 -63.13
N PRO A 410 0.82 28.98 -64.45
CA PRO A 410 0.77 27.90 -65.43
C PRO A 410 2.09 27.12 -65.52
N THR A 411 3.23 27.80 -65.54
CA THR A 411 4.56 27.17 -65.59
C THR A 411 4.83 26.33 -64.34
N LEU A 412 4.46 26.84 -63.16
CA LEU A 412 4.64 26.12 -61.89
C LEU A 412 3.70 24.91 -61.79
N GLN A 413 2.46 25.03 -62.27
CA GLN A 413 1.50 23.92 -62.33
C GLN A 413 1.97 22.84 -63.31
N ALA A 414 2.49 23.21 -64.49
CA ALA A 414 3.04 22.25 -65.46
C ALA A 414 4.12 21.33 -64.85
N ASN A 415 4.95 21.88 -63.97
CA ASN A 415 6.03 21.13 -63.30
C ASN A 415 5.57 20.30 -62.10
N THR A 416 4.32 20.45 -61.65
CA THR A 416 3.79 19.83 -60.43
C THR A 416 2.49 19.06 -60.64
N VAL A 417 2.02 18.98 -61.89
CA VAL A 417 0.77 18.32 -62.23
C VAL A 417 0.87 16.82 -61.97
N VAL A 418 -0.14 16.30 -61.26
CA VAL A 418 -0.37 14.87 -61.11
C VAL A 418 -1.61 14.53 -61.90
N SER A 419 -1.52 13.59 -62.83
CA SER A 419 -2.65 13.16 -63.66
C SER A 419 -3.69 12.38 -62.84
N GLY A 420 -4.97 12.55 -63.17
CA GLY A 420 -6.07 11.82 -62.51
C GLY A 420 -6.45 12.36 -61.13
N ASN A 421 -7.22 11.57 -60.40
CA ASN A 421 -7.81 11.93 -59.10
C ASN A 421 -6.89 11.58 -57.92
N GLU A 422 -5.60 11.84 -58.06
CA GLU A 422 -4.62 11.62 -56.99
C GLU A 422 -3.73 12.85 -56.80
N SER A 423 -3.36 13.12 -55.56
CA SER A 423 -2.49 14.24 -55.21
C SER A 423 -1.49 13.81 -54.14
N HIS A 424 -0.37 14.53 -54.05
CA HIS A 424 0.46 14.50 -52.85
C HIS A 424 -0.26 15.30 -51.76
N ILE A 425 -0.58 14.63 -50.67
CA ILE A 425 -1.38 15.18 -49.58
C ILE A 425 -0.55 15.16 -48.29
N VAL A 426 -0.71 16.17 -47.46
CA VAL A 426 -0.08 16.27 -46.13
C VAL A 426 -1.08 16.76 -45.09
N GLU A 427 -0.76 16.55 -43.82
CA GLU A 427 -1.49 17.07 -42.68
C GLU A 427 -0.78 18.30 -42.10
N CYS A 428 -1.52 19.39 -41.89
CA CYS A 428 -0.98 20.58 -41.26
C CYS A 428 -0.67 20.32 -39.78
N HIS A 429 0.55 20.63 -39.34
CA HIS A 429 1.01 20.47 -37.97
C HIS A 429 0.19 21.25 -36.94
N ASP A 430 -0.23 22.48 -37.26
CA ASP A 430 -0.92 23.35 -36.28
C ASP A 430 -2.43 23.08 -36.19
N CYS A 431 -3.11 22.87 -37.33
CA CYS A 431 -4.58 22.77 -37.37
C CYS A 431 -5.12 21.38 -37.73
N HIS A 432 -4.24 20.40 -37.98
CA HIS A 432 -4.57 19.03 -38.40
C HIS A 432 -5.42 18.93 -39.68
N GLY A 433 -5.49 20.01 -40.45
CA GLY A 433 -6.18 20.03 -41.74
C GLY A 433 -5.36 19.34 -42.82
N ILE A 434 -5.99 18.42 -43.54
CA ILE A 434 -5.42 17.70 -44.67
C ILE A 434 -5.56 18.56 -45.95
N TYR A 435 -4.47 18.72 -46.70
CA TYR A 435 -4.45 19.50 -47.94
C TYR A 435 -3.40 18.98 -48.92
N ALA A 436 -3.57 19.30 -50.21
CA ALA A 436 -2.64 18.92 -51.26
C ALA A 436 -1.40 19.82 -51.31
N VAL A 437 -0.27 19.24 -51.72
CA VAL A 437 1.01 19.93 -51.90
C VAL A 437 1.46 19.73 -53.35
N LEU A 438 1.74 20.84 -54.04
CA LEU A 438 2.21 20.80 -55.42
C LEU A 438 3.74 20.64 -55.48
N GLN A 439 4.48 21.51 -54.78
CA GLN A 439 5.96 21.50 -54.79
C GLN A 439 6.52 20.63 -53.65
N VAL A 440 6.30 19.31 -53.71
CA VAL A 440 6.70 18.36 -52.65
C VAL A 440 8.18 18.44 -52.31
N ALA A 441 9.06 18.57 -53.30
CA ALA A 441 10.51 18.67 -53.11
C ALA A 441 10.95 19.89 -52.27
N ARG A 442 10.12 20.93 -52.19
CA ARG A 442 10.42 22.14 -51.38
C ARG A 442 9.85 22.04 -49.96
N LEU A 443 9.09 20.99 -49.65
CA LEU A 443 8.55 20.74 -48.31
C LEU A 443 9.59 19.97 -47.48
N GLY A 444 10.59 20.72 -46.98
CA GLY A 444 11.67 20.21 -46.12
C GLY A 444 11.40 20.33 -44.61
N THR A 445 10.31 20.99 -44.21
CA THR A 445 9.93 21.22 -42.80
C THR A 445 8.52 20.69 -42.53
N ALA A 446 8.11 20.67 -41.26
CA ALA A 446 6.75 20.27 -40.86
C ALA A 446 5.68 21.03 -41.66
N ALA A 447 4.72 20.30 -42.23
CA ALA A 447 3.72 20.89 -43.10
C ALA A 447 2.84 21.89 -42.33
N LYS A 448 2.64 23.07 -42.92
CA LYS A 448 1.75 24.11 -42.41
C LYS A 448 0.89 24.63 -43.55
N CYS A 449 -0.42 24.60 -43.40
CA CYS A 449 -1.36 25.13 -44.39
C CYS A 449 -1.20 26.65 -44.53
N TRP A 450 -1.67 27.21 -45.65
CA TRP A 450 -1.58 28.64 -45.92
C TRP A 450 -2.21 29.49 -44.80
N PHE A 451 -3.40 29.12 -44.31
CA PHE A 451 -4.08 29.85 -43.23
C PHE A 451 -3.26 29.90 -41.93
N CYS A 452 -2.61 28.81 -41.54
CA CYS A 452 -1.76 28.78 -40.33
C CYS A 452 -0.44 29.53 -40.51
N ARG A 453 0.03 29.72 -41.76
CA ARG A 453 1.21 30.55 -42.05
C ARG A 453 0.90 32.04 -42.02
N THR A 454 -0.30 32.42 -42.46
CA THR A 454 -0.72 33.83 -42.60
C THR A 454 -1.38 34.36 -41.33
N ASN A 455 -2.10 33.50 -40.59
CA ASN A 455 -2.76 33.86 -39.32
C ASN A 455 -1.80 33.68 -38.14
N ASN A 456 -0.85 34.61 -37.96
CA ASN A 456 -0.07 34.70 -36.71
C ASN A 456 -0.90 35.20 -35.51
N VAL A 457 -2.19 35.56 -35.71
CA VAL A 457 -3.13 36.02 -34.69
C VAL A 457 -4.52 35.40 -34.97
N PRO A 458 -5.21 34.76 -34.00
CA PRO A 458 -6.37 33.94 -34.27
C PRO A 458 -7.64 34.81 -34.33
N LEU A 459 -8.05 35.22 -35.54
CA LEU A 459 -9.37 35.81 -35.75
C LEU A 459 -10.35 34.81 -36.37
N GLN A 460 -9.88 33.86 -37.19
CA GLN A 460 -10.75 32.81 -37.77
C GLN A 460 -9.99 31.47 -37.94
N PRO A 461 -10.60 30.33 -37.55
CA PRO A 461 -10.04 29.01 -37.80
C PRO A 461 -10.01 28.71 -39.32
N PRO A 462 -9.02 27.93 -39.80
CA PRO A 462 -8.98 27.52 -41.21
C PRO A 462 -10.29 26.84 -41.61
N PRO A 463 -10.84 27.13 -42.80
CA PRO A 463 -12.06 26.50 -43.29
C PRO A 463 -11.79 25.00 -43.49
N LYS A 464 -12.56 24.17 -42.78
CA LYS A 464 -12.36 22.72 -42.72
C LYS A 464 -13.67 21.95 -42.91
N THR A 465 -13.61 20.86 -43.65
CA THR A 465 -14.70 19.90 -43.84
C THR A 465 -14.30 18.55 -43.25
N SER A 466 -15.10 18.03 -42.31
CA SER A 466 -14.84 16.74 -41.64
C SER A 466 -15.46 15.57 -42.41
N CYS A 467 -14.70 14.50 -42.58
CA CYS A 467 -15.18 13.24 -43.13
C CYS A 467 -15.99 12.45 -42.07
N SER A 468 -17.15 11.90 -42.42
CA SER A 468 -17.94 11.06 -41.53
C SER A 468 -17.38 9.64 -41.35
N GLY A 469 -16.54 9.17 -42.29
CA GLY A 469 -15.90 7.85 -42.26
C GLY A 469 -14.65 7.81 -41.39
N CYS A 470 -13.58 8.49 -41.82
CA CYS A 470 -12.28 8.48 -41.13
C CYS A 470 -12.10 9.61 -40.11
N LEU A 471 -13.08 10.51 -39.96
CA LEU A 471 -13.06 11.67 -39.04
C LEU A 471 -11.94 12.71 -39.30
N ASN A 472 -11.13 12.54 -40.35
CA ASN A 472 -10.14 13.53 -40.76
C ASN A 472 -10.81 14.83 -41.25
N GLN A 473 -10.13 15.94 -41.03
CA GLN A 473 -10.56 17.27 -41.46
C GLN A 473 -9.75 17.72 -42.67
N PHE A 474 -10.42 18.13 -43.75
CA PHE A 474 -9.79 18.61 -44.98
C PHE A 474 -9.91 20.12 -45.07
N ILE A 475 -8.84 20.80 -45.49
CA ILE A 475 -8.89 22.24 -45.78
C ILE A 475 -9.80 22.46 -46.99
N ASP A 476 -10.79 23.32 -46.85
CA ASP A 476 -11.83 23.53 -47.86
C ASP A 476 -12.18 25.02 -48.01
N PRO A 477 -11.30 25.82 -48.65
CA PRO A 477 -11.48 27.28 -48.71
C PRO A 477 -12.73 27.68 -49.50
N ALA A 478 -13.03 26.95 -50.57
CA ALA A 478 -14.14 27.22 -51.48
C ALA A 478 -15.43 26.46 -51.13
N GLY A 479 -15.44 25.63 -50.08
CA GLY A 479 -16.60 24.83 -49.67
C GLY A 479 -17.00 23.75 -50.67
N LEU A 480 -16.07 23.31 -51.53
CA LEU A 480 -16.38 22.46 -52.67
C LEU A 480 -16.61 21.01 -52.27
N TYR A 481 -16.02 20.54 -51.18
CA TYR A 481 -16.22 19.16 -50.73
C TYR A 481 -17.69 18.89 -50.32
N ARG A 482 -18.43 19.91 -49.86
CA ARG A 482 -19.85 19.79 -49.48
C ARG A 482 -20.84 20.09 -50.61
N ALA A 483 -20.40 20.74 -51.68
CA ALA A 483 -21.28 21.17 -52.78
C ALA A 483 -21.76 20.00 -53.66
N ASP A 484 -20.99 18.90 -53.72
CA ASP A 484 -21.31 17.70 -54.50
C ASP A 484 -22.30 16.79 -53.77
N GLY A 485 -23.57 17.19 -53.70
CA GLY A 485 -24.74 16.30 -53.55
C GLY A 485 -24.69 15.26 -52.42
N SER A 486 -23.98 15.53 -51.33
CA SER A 486 -23.81 14.57 -50.24
C SER A 486 -25.16 14.24 -49.60
N PRO A 487 -25.52 12.95 -49.41
CA PRO A 487 -26.76 12.57 -48.75
C PRO A 487 -26.81 13.15 -47.34
N SER A 488 -28.00 13.21 -46.75
CA SER A 488 -28.29 13.72 -45.39
C SER A 488 -27.43 13.12 -44.24
N ASN A 489 -26.57 12.14 -44.52
CA ASN A 489 -25.71 11.40 -43.58
C ASN A 489 -24.23 11.85 -43.53
N GLY A 490 -23.88 12.98 -44.15
CA GLY A 490 -22.55 13.59 -44.03
C GLY A 490 -21.54 13.19 -45.12
N TRP A 491 -20.50 14.01 -45.29
CA TRP A 491 -19.52 13.90 -46.37
C TRP A 491 -18.47 12.81 -46.13
N LEU A 492 -18.17 12.01 -47.16
CA LEU A 492 -17.08 11.03 -47.17
C LEU A 492 -15.92 11.54 -48.01
N CYS A 493 -14.70 11.44 -47.48
CA CYS A 493 -13.51 11.88 -48.20
C CYS A 493 -13.11 10.91 -49.33
N PRO A 494 -12.30 11.36 -50.31
CA PRO A 494 -11.91 10.55 -51.46
C PRO A 494 -11.18 9.25 -51.08
N VAL A 495 -10.44 9.26 -49.97
CA VAL A 495 -9.77 8.06 -49.47
C VAL A 495 -10.78 7.07 -48.90
N CYS A 496 -11.82 7.52 -48.19
CA CYS A 496 -12.89 6.64 -47.71
C CYS A 496 -13.70 6.02 -48.85
N THR A 497 -13.89 6.74 -49.96
CA THR A 497 -14.67 6.24 -51.11
C THR A 497 -13.85 5.34 -52.02
N ASP A 498 -12.61 5.73 -52.35
CA ASP A 498 -11.84 5.11 -53.43
C ASP A 498 -10.80 4.11 -52.90
N ALA A 499 -10.36 4.26 -51.65
CA ALA A 499 -9.36 3.40 -51.01
C ALA A 499 -9.66 3.18 -49.51
N PRO A 500 -10.81 2.58 -49.14
CA PRO A 500 -11.27 2.50 -47.75
C PRO A 500 -10.25 1.82 -46.82
N VAL A 501 -9.47 0.86 -47.31
CA VAL A 501 -8.42 0.17 -46.55
C VAL A 501 -7.30 1.13 -46.09
N ARG A 502 -7.08 2.23 -46.82
CA ARG A 502 -6.08 3.26 -46.49
C ARG A 502 -6.65 4.41 -45.67
N ALA A 503 -7.95 4.41 -45.36
CA ALA A 503 -8.64 5.54 -44.74
C ALA A 503 -8.41 5.65 -43.22
N THR A 504 -8.03 4.55 -42.57
CA THR A 504 -7.80 4.48 -41.13
C THR A 504 -6.45 3.86 -40.82
N THR A 505 -5.90 4.19 -39.67
CA THR A 505 -4.66 3.62 -39.16
C THR A 505 -4.88 3.17 -37.72
N MET A 506 -4.48 1.95 -37.42
CA MET A 506 -4.45 1.43 -36.05
C MET A 506 -3.15 1.87 -35.39
N MET A 507 -3.25 2.46 -34.21
CA MET A 507 -2.13 2.90 -33.41
C MET A 507 -2.20 2.23 -32.04
N SER A 508 -1.12 1.59 -31.63
CA SER A 508 -0.94 1.15 -30.25
C SER A 508 -0.50 2.35 -29.41
N VAL A 509 -1.29 2.71 -28.40
CA VAL A 509 -1.06 3.89 -27.57
C VAL A 509 -1.02 3.49 -26.09
N PRO A 510 0.01 3.91 -25.32
CA PRO A 510 0.04 3.69 -23.89
C PRO A 510 -1.15 4.32 -23.17
N PHE A 511 -1.73 3.60 -22.21
CA PHE A 511 -2.91 4.02 -21.45
C PHE A 511 -2.73 5.41 -20.81
N ASN A 512 -1.57 5.70 -20.24
CA ASN A 512 -1.29 7.00 -19.61
C ASN A 512 -1.38 8.16 -20.61
N ALA A 513 -0.80 8.03 -21.81
CA ALA A 513 -0.83 9.04 -22.85
C ALA A 513 -2.25 9.28 -23.34
N LEU A 514 -3.05 8.22 -23.45
CA LEU A 514 -4.45 8.32 -23.84
C LEU A 514 -5.30 9.05 -22.79
N MET A 515 -5.08 8.76 -21.50
CA MET A 515 -5.75 9.45 -20.38
C MET A 515 -5.32 10.92 -20.26
N GLN A 516 -4.05 11.24 -20.49
CA GLN A 516 -3.53 12.60 -20.53
C GLN A 516 -4.14 13.43 -21.65
N ALA A 517 -4.30 12.85 -22.84
CA ALA A 517 -4.99 13.50 -23.95
C ALA A 517 -6.50 13.67 -23.70
N ASN A 518 -7.11 12.82 -22.86
CA ASN A 518 -8.55 12.76 -22.64
C ASN A 518 -8.93 12.73 -21.14
N PRO A 519 -8.62 13.77 -20.35
CA PRO A 519 -8.85 13.76 -18.90
C PRO A 519 -10.34 13.68 -18.51
N HIS A 520 -11.21 14.06 -19.44
CA HIS A 520 -12.66 13.96 -19.28
C HIS A 520 -13.16 12.50 -19.17
N VAL A 521 -12.37 11.51 -19.62
CA VAL A 521 -12.66 10.08 -19.41
C VAL A 521 -12.74 9.73 -17.92
N ALA A 522 -11.88 10.33 -17.08
CA ALA A 522 -11.91 10.10 -15.63
C ALA A 522 -13.21 10.63 -15.00
N VAL A 523 -13.75 11.74 -15.53
CA VAL A 523 -15.02 12.33 -15.09
C VAL A 523 -16.21 11.46 -15.52
N ALA A 524 -16.15 10.91 -16.74
CA ALA A 524 -17.18 10.03 -17.28
C ALA A 524 -17.34 8.74 -16.43
N HIS A 525 -16.24 8.23 -15.89
CA HIS A 525 -16.24 7.05 -15.01
C HIS A 525 -16.50 7.38 -13.53
N GLY A 526 -16.68 8.66 -13.17
CA GLY A 526 -16.91 9.10 -11.79
C GLY A 526 -15.69 9.03 -10.89
N TRP A 527 -14.49 8.89 -11.45
CA TRP A 527 -13.23 8.89 -10.69
C TRP A 527 -12.85 10.29 -10.21
N THR A 528 -13.32 11.33 -10.89
CA THR A 528 -13.03 12.71 -10.52
C THR A 528 -14.17 13.64 -10.95
N THR A 529 -14.07 14.93 -10.60
CA THR A 529 -14.99 15.98 -11.04
C THR A 529 -14.39 16.80 -12.19
N ASP A 530 -15.26 17.47 -12.96
CA ASP A 530 -14.81 18.28 -14.10
C ASP A 530 -13.82 19.39 -13.70
N LYS A 531 -13.97 19.94 -12.48
CA LYS A 531 -13.11 21.00 -11.94
C LYS A 531 -11.65 20.57 -11.73
N VAL A 532 -11.41 19.31 -11.36
CA VAL A 532 -10.07 18.82 -11.00
C VAL A 532 -9.54 17.74 -11.94
N LYS A 533 -10.21 17.48 -13.07
CA LYS A 533 -9.86 16.38 -14.00
C LYS A 533 -8.40 16.38 -14.46
N SER A 534 -7.85 17.54 -14.81
CA SER A 534 -6.46 17.65 -15.25
C SER A 534 -5.49 17.39 -14.11
N ALA A 535 -5.76 17.96 -12.92
CA ALA A 535 -4.95 17.76 -11.72
C ALA A 535 -4.99 16.30 -11.23
N PHE A 536 -6.13 15.61 -11.39
CA PHE A 536 -6.26 14.19 -11.09
C PHE A 536 -5.39 13.33 -12.01
N VAL A 537 -5.48 13.54 -13.33
CA VAL A 537 -4.66 12.79 -14.30
C VAL A 537 -3.16 13.08 -14.12
N GLU A 538 -2.80 14.33 -13.80
CA GLU A 538 -1.44 14.72 -13.44
C GLU A 538 -0.96 14.00 -12.17
N MET A 539 -1.76 14.04 -11.10
CA MET A 539 -1.47 13.34 -9.84
C MET A 539 -1.22 11.85 -10.04
N VAL A 540 -2.02 11.19 -10.90
CA VAL A 540 -1.90 9.76 -11.14
C VAL A 540 -0.67 9.44 -12.01
N PHE A 541 -0.46 10.12 -13.13
CA PHE A 541 0.53 9.67 -14.14
C PHE A 541 1.84 10.46 -14.18
N HIS A 542 1.90 11.70 -13.67
CA HIS A 542 3.12 12.53 -13.69
C HIS A 542 3.89 12.48 -12.37
N THR A 543 3.22 12.09 -11.27
CA THR A 543 3.88 11.80 -9.99
C THR A 543 3.84 10.31 -9.64
N PRO A 544 4.36 9.39 -10.50
CA PRO A 544 4.28 7.94 -10.26
C PRO A 544 5.15 7.48 -9.07
N TYR A 545 6.04 8.33 -8.56
CA TYR A 545 6.88 8.04 -7.38
C TYR A 545 6.24 8.48 -6.05
N ASP A 546 5.08 9.14 -6.08
CA ASP A 546 4.36 9.43 -4.86
C ASP A 546 3.70 8.15 -4.33
N SER A 547 4.07 7.74 -3.12
CA SER A 547 3.36 6.65 -2.44
C SER A 547 1.90 7.04 -2.20
N MET A 548 1.00 6.05 -2.10
CA MET A 548 -0.41 6.28 -1.78
C MET A 548 -0.61 7.12 -0.50
N PHE A 549 0.28 6.93 0.47
CA PHE A 549 0.36 7.76 1.67
C PHE A 549 0.59 9.25 1.35
N LYS A 550 1.53 9.59 0.46
CA LYS A 550 1.76 10.98 0.03
C LYS A 550 0.57 11.54 -0.74
N LEU A 551 -0.06 10.73 -1.59
CA LEU A 551 -1.26 11.14 -2.33
C LEU A 551 -2.40 11.50 -1.37
N PHE A 552 -2.63 10.68 -0.34
CA PHE A 552 -3.64 10.96 0.68
C PHE A 552 -3.30 12.20 1.52
N THR A 553 -2.07 12.31 2.03
CA THR A 553 -1.70 13.40 2.96
C THR A 553 -1.51 14.77 2.28
N GLN A 554 -1.05 14.80 1.03
CA GLN A 554 -0.71 16.07 0.34
C GLN A 554 -1.73 16.47 -0.72
N LYS A 555 -2.46 15.50 -1.31
CA LYS A 555 -3.36 15.72 -2.45
C LYS A 555 -4.80 15.23 -2.18
N GLN A 556 -5.18 15.12 -0.91
CA GLN A 556 -6.49 14.61 -0.46
C GLN A 556 -7.69 15.23 -1.20
N ALA A 557 -7.67 16.56 -1.38
CA ALA A 557 -8.76 17.28 -2.02
C ALA A 557 -8.98 16.85 -3.49
N VAL A 558 -7.91 16.55 -4.22
CA VAL A 558 -7.98 16.06 -5.60
C VAL A 558 -8.36 14.57 -5.62
N LEU A 559 -7.80 13.78 -4.71
CA LEU A 559 -8.07 12.34 -4.58
C LEU A 559 -9.54 12.04 -4.25
N LEU A 560 -10.16 12.81 -3.36
CA LEU A 560 -11.53 12.58 -2.90
C LEU A 560 -12.59 13.42 -3.63
N ALA A 561 -12.19 14.24 -4.60
CA ALA A 561 -13.10 15.02 -5.43
C ALA A 561 -13.81 14.12 -6.46
N THR A 562 -14.81 13.38 -6.01
CA THR A 562 -15.60 12.44 -6.81
C THR A 562 -16.99 12.99 -7.10
N SER A 563 -17.52 12.74 -8.29
CA SER A 563 -18.94 12.98 -8.59
C SER A 563 -19.72 11.69 -8.44
N PRO A 564 -20.94 11.69 -7.85
CA PRO A 564 -21.85 10.58 -8.03
C PRO A 564 -22.00 10.30 -9.53
N THR A 565 -21.92 9.03 -9.89
CA THR A 565 -21.87 8.50 -11.26
C THR A 565 -22.68 9.33 -12.24
N ASN A 566 -22.00 9.92 -13.23
CA ASN A 566 -22.67 10.64 -14.30
C ASN A 566 -23.57 9.68 -15.10
N ASP A 567 -24.71 10.20 -15.52
CA ASP A 567 -25.73 9.50 -16.29
C ASP A 567 -25.08 8.82 -17.52
N PRO A 568 -25.33 7.52 -17.81
CA PRO A 568 -24.70 6.79 -18.90
C PRO A 568 -24.87 7.43 -20.29
N SER A 569 -25.85 8.32 -20.43
CA SER A 569 -26.07 9.21 -21.57
C SER A 569 -24.87 10.12 -21.88
N THR A 570 -24.13 10.59 -20.86
CA THR A 570 -22.96 11.47 -20.99
C THR A 570 -21.77 10.77 -21.66
N VAL A 571 -21.65 9.45 -21.50
CA VAL A 571 -20.55 8.63 -22.07
C VAL A 571 -20.74 8.40 -23.58
N LEU A 572 -21.98 8.48 -24.08
CA LEU A 572 -22.33 8.12 -25.46
C LEU A 572 -21.90 9.15 -26.51
N HIS A 573 -21.63 10.41 -26.11
CA HIS A 573 -21.28 11.51 -27.02
C HIS A 573 -19.85 12.04 -26.87
N MET A 574 -18.99 11.30 -26.17
CA MET A 574 -17.66 11.76 -25.82
C MET A 574 -16.69 11.56 -26.98
N ALA A 575 -16.25 12.66 -27.60
CA ALA A 575 -15.25 12.65 -28.65
C ALA A 575 -13.84 12.58 -28.03
N MET A 576 -13.17 11.44 -28.20
CA MET A 576 -11.79 11.27 -27.75
C MET A 576 -10.82 11.65 -28.87
N HIS A 577 -9.68 12.22 -28.47
CA HIS A 577 -8.65 12.66 -29.40
C HIS A 577 -7.27 12.11 -29.01
N PHE A 578 -6.43 11.84 -29.99
CA PHE A 578 -5.02 11.52 -29.79
C PHE A 578 -4.18 12.19 -30.87
N GLN A 579 -3.12 12.89 -30.47
CA GLN A 579 -2.27 13.69 -31.38
C GLN A 579 -3.08 14.61 -32.32
N GLY A 580 -4.16 15.22 -31.81
CA GLY A 580 -5.04 16.11 -32.56
C GLY A 580 -6.06 15.42 -33.48
N LYS A 581 -6.02 14.08 -33.60
CA LYS A 581 -6.99 13.30 -34.39
C LYS A 581 -8.12 12.75 -33.55
N ALA A 582 -9.32 12.71 -34.10
CA ALA A 582 -10.46 12.07 -33.47
C ALA A 582 -10.34 10.54 -33.55
N ILE A 583 -10.62 9.87 -32.43
CA ILE A 583 -10.57 8.42 -32.33
C ILE A 583 -11.92 7.82 -32.76
N LEU A 584 -11.88 6.87 -33.69
CA LEU A 584 -13.07 6.14 -34.11
C LEU A 584 -13.59 5.26 -32.96
N GLN A 585 -14.91 5.09 -32.87
CA GLN A 585 -15.55 4.28 -31.82
C GLN A 585 -15.15 4.70 -30.39
N SER A 586 -14.97 6.00 -30.15
CA SER A 586 -14.60 6.58 -28.85
C SER A 586 -15.39 6.01 -27.67
N SER A 587 -16.69 5.74 -27.82
CA SER A 587 -17.53 5.14 -26.77
C SER A 587 -17.11 3.71 -26.39
N ALA A 588 -16.70 2.90 -27.36
CA ALA A 588 -16.24 1.53 -27.13
C ALA A 588 -14.89 1.54 -26.42
N ILE A 589 -13.98 2.43 -26.84
CA ILE A 589 -12.67 2.61 -26.20
C ILE A 589 -12.84 3.12 -24.77
N CYS A 590 -13.70 4.12 -24.53
CA CYS A 590 -13.98 4.62 -23.18
C CYS A 590 -14.49 3.51 -22.24
N LYS A 591 -15.35 2.60 -22.74
CA LYS A 591 -15.79 1.42 -21.97
C LYS A 591 -14.65 0.42 -21.74
N SER A 592 -13.83 0.18 -22.76
CA SER A 592 -12.64 -0.67 -22.65
C SER A 592 -11.66 -0.14 -21.59
N LEU A 593 -11.42 1.17 -21.52
CA LEU A 593 -10.57 1.79 -20.50
C LEU A 593 -11.10 1.53 -19.07
N LYS A 594 -12.41 1.59 -18.86
CA LYS A 594 -13.01 1.22 -17.57
C LYS A 594 -12.79 -0.26 -17.25
N ALA A 595 -12.95 -1.13 -18.24
CA ALA A 595 -12.73 -2.56 -18.08
C ALA A 595 -11.26 -2.86 -17.75
N ILE A 596 -10.31 -2.22 -18.42
CA ILE A 596 -8.87 -2.30 -18.11
C ILE A 596 -8.63 -1.97 -16.64
N VAL A 597 -9.19 -0.86 -16.16
CA VAL A 597 -8.97 -0.40 -14.78
C VAL A 597 -9.70 -1.25 -13.75
N LEU A 598 -10.90 -1.77 -14.01
CA LEU A 598 -11.72 -2.42 -12.97
C LEU A 598 -11.81 -3.94 -13.05
N THR A 599 -11.75 -4.52 -14.24
CA THR A 599 -12.09 -5.94 -14.47
C THR A 599 -10.97 -6.75 -15.11
N ASP A 600 -10.06 -6.09 -15.83
CA ASP A 600 -8.96 -6.75 -16.50
C ASP A 600 -7.94 -7.26 -15.48
N ALA A 601 -7.26 -8.35 -15.83
CA ALA A 601 -6.32 -9.01 -14.93
C ALA A 601 -4.96 -8.28 -14.95
N LEU A 602 -4.98 -7.03 -14.49
CA LEU A 602 -3.82 -6.34 -13.98
C LEU A 602 -3.45 -7.06 -12.67
N ARG A 603 -2.39 -7.87 -12.67
CA ARG A 603 -1.88 -8.70 -11.55
C ARG A 603 -2.70 -8.53 -10.26
N ASP A 604 -3.71 -9.37 -10.11
CA ASP A 604 -4.59 -9.34 -8.94
C ASP A 604 -4.46 -10.67 -8.21
N VAL A 605 -4.68 -10.60 -6.91
CA VAL A 605 -4.50 -11.72 -6.01
C VAL A 605 -5.81 -12.50 -5.96
N CYS A 606 -5.80 -13.83 -6.07
CA CYS A 606 -7.04 -14.61 -6.00
C CYS A 606 -7.83 -14.34 -4.72
N ASN A 607 -9.15 -14.26 -4.84
CA ASN A 607 -10.07 -13.94 -3.74
C ASN A 607 -10.15 -15.03 -2.67
N MET A 608 -9.71 -16.25 -2.98
CA MET A 608 -9.80 -17.41 -2.09
C MET A 608 -8.44 -17.83 -1.56
N CYS A 609 -7.40 -17.94 -2.40
CA CYS A 609 -6.08 -18.39 -1.96
C CYS A 609 -5.09 -17.24 -1.72
N PHE A 610 -5.40 -16.01 -2.10
CA PHE A 610 -4.45 -14.89 -2.04
C PHE A 610 -3.09 -15.18 -2.74
N GLU A 611 -3.07 -16.07 -3.73
CA GLU A 611 -1.93 -16.21 -4.65
C GLU A 611 -1.92 -15.09 -5.69
N GLU A 612 -0.75 -14.53 -5.96
CA GLU A 612 -0.54 -13.60 -7.07
C GLU A 612 -0.56 -14.38 -8.39
N PHE A 613 -1.62 -14.19 -9.18
CA PHE A 613 -1.62 -14.70 -10.55
C PHE A 613 -0.91 -13.67 -11.44
N SER A 614 0.32 -13.99 -11.83
CA SER A 614 0.92 -13.43 -13.04
C SER A 614 0.18 -13.99 -14.25
N LEU A 615 -0.42 -13.12 -15.05
CA LEU A 615 -0.68 -13.41 -16.46
C LEU A 615 0.55 -13.04 -17.29
#